data_AF-A8TIG2-F1
#
_entry.id   AF-A8TIG2-F1
#
_cell.length_a   1.000
_cell.length_b   1.000
_cell.length_c   1.000
_cell.angle_alpha   90.00
_cell.angle_beta   90.00
_cell.angle_gamma   90.00
#
_symmetry.space_group_name_H-M   'P 1'
#
loop_
_entity.id
_entity.type
_entity.pdbx_description
1 polymer ?
#
loop_
_entity_poly.entity_id
_entity_poly.type
_entity_poly.pdbx_seq_one_letter_code
_entity_poly.pdbx_strand_id
1 'polypeptide(L)'
;MTPFTTLTAPAIPLRLANVDTDQLLPGRFLRKPRSDGYDNYLFHDIRRGRDGTLRADFPLNDPCYADAPILVADRNFGGGSSREGAVYALVDRGIRAVIAPSFGDIFYSNATKNGLLPIRLPIDIVERIWAIAEADPSAPLTIDLAAQTVRLANAEPVRFEIDAFQRACLLEGRDDIDLTLAHADAISSFETSDRASRRWRAPSA
;
A
#
# COMPACT_ATOMS: atom_id res chain seq x y z
N MET A 1 0.41 11.49 -4.98
CA MET A 1 0.99 10.10 -5.06
C MET A 1 1.26 9.66 -6.51
N THR A 2 2.00 8.57 -6.79
CA THR A 2 2.21 8.06 -8.17
C THR A 2 0.95 7.38 -8.71
N PRO A 3 0.42 7.78 -9.89
CA PRO A 3 -0.73 7.12 -10.50
C PRO A 3 -0.56 5.61 -10.66
N PHE A 4 -1.63 4.85 -10.42
CA PHE A 4 -1.70 3.41 -10.65
C PHE A 4 -2.69 3.15 -11.79
N THR A 5 -2.19 2.62 -12.91
CA THR A 5 -3.04 2.23 -14.05
C THR A 5 -3.00 0.72 -14.22
N THR A 6 -2.04 0.21 -15.00
CA THR A 6 -1.78 -1.20 -15.21
C THR A 6 -0.38 -1.52 -14.74
N LEU A 7 -0.23 -2.62 -14.01
CA LEU A 7 1.05 -3.10 -13.49
C LEU A 7 1.23 -4.56 -13.90
N THR A 8 2.25 -4.84 -14.72
CA THR A 8 2.67 -6.21 -15.06
C THR A 8 4.06 -6.44 -14.49
N ALA A 9 4.16 -7.30 -13.47
CA ALA A 9 5.43 -7.55 -12.80
C ALA A 9 5.40 -8.88 -12.03
N PRO A 10 6.56 -9.41 -11.60
CA PRO A 10 6.62 -10.50 -10.64
C PRO A 10 5.98 -10.14 -9.30
N ALA A 11 5.61 -11.17 -8.53
CA ALA A 11 5.02 -11.01 -7.21
C ALA A 11 5.81 -11.75 -6.14
N ILE A 12 5.93 -11.14 -4.96
CA ILE A 12 6.59 -11.70 -3.77
C ILE A 12 5.59 -12.60 -3.03
N PRO A 13 5.84 -13.91 -2.88
CA PRO A 13 4.94 -14.80 -2.16
C PRO A 13 5.20 -14.74 -0.65
N LEU A 14 4.38 -14.02 0.12
CA LEU A 14 4.45 -13.95 1.58
C LEU A 14 3.35 -14.80 2.23
N ARG A 15 3.66 -16.07 2.54
CA ARG A 15 2.73 -16.99 3.22
C ARG A 15 2.69 -16.77 4.74
N LEU A 16 2.29 -15.57 5.15
CA LEU A 16 2.16 -15.21 6.56
C LEU A 16 0.78 -14.58 6.82
N ALA A 17 -0.04 -15.27 7.62
CA ALA A 17 -1.34 -14.78 8.06
C ALA A 17 -1.21 -13.83 9.25
N ASN A 18 -2.19 -12.95 9.39
CA ASN A 18 -2.29 -11.99 10.51
C ASN A 18 -1.06 -11.11 10.65
N VAL A 19 -0.45 -10.72 9.52
CA VAL A 19 0.61 -9.71 9.51
C VAL A 19 0.03 -8.42 10.06
N ASP A 20 0.47 -7.99 11.24
CA ASP A 20 0.03 -6.75 11.86
C ASP A 20 0.93 -5.55 11.50
N THR A 21 0.48 -4.35 11.87
CA THR A 21 1.23 -3.11 11.57
C THR A 21 2.54 -2.96 12.35
N ASP A 22 2.74 -3.65 13.47
CA ASP A 22 4.02 -3.68 14.19
C ASP A 22 5.01 -4.63 13.53
N GLN A 23 4.53 -5.75 12.99
CA GLN A 23 5.34 -6.63 12.16
C GLN A 23 5.76 -5.93 10.86
N LEU A 24 4.87 -5.15 10.23
CA LEU A 24 5.24 -4.35 9.05
C LEU A 24 6.25 -3.27 9.39
N LEU A 25 6.00 -2.48 10.43
CA LEU A 25 6.89 -1.43 10.90
C LEU A 25 6.86 -1.35 12.43
N PRO A 26 7.90 -1.85 13.13
CA PRO A 26 7.92 -1.83 14.57
C PRO A 26 7.81 -0.42 15.15
N GLY A 27 7.03 -0.27 16.22
CA GLY A 27 6.67 1.04 16.76
C GLY A 27 7.85 1.93 17.14
N ARG A 28 8.99 1.33 17.48
CA ARG A 28 10.25 2.04 17.81
C ARG A 28 10.83 2.85 16.65
N PHE A 29 10.44 2.57 15.40
CA PHE A 29 10.89 3.30 14.22
C PHE A 29 9.96 4.46 13.84
N LEU A 30 8.77 4.58 14.45
CA LEU A 30 7.79 5.64 14.10
C LEU A 30 8.27 7.06 14.40
N ARG A 31 9.32 7.21 15.21
CA ARG A 31 9.94 8.51 15.52
C ARG A 31 11.09 8.88 14.58
N LYS A 32 11.43 8.01 13.62
CA LYS A 32 12.48 8.27 12.64
C LYS A 32 11.95 9.18 11.53
N PRO A 33 12.76 10.08 10.98
CA PRO A 33 12.42 10.77 9.74
C PRO A 33 12.19 9.78 8.60
N ARG A 34 11.17 10.02 7.76
CA ARG A 34 10.95 9.19 6.55
C ARG A 34 12.12 9.24 5.56
N SER A 35 12.86 10.35 5.56
CA SER A 35 14.08 10.52 4.77
C SER A 35 15.19 9.51 5.07
N ASP A 36 15.11 8.83 6.22
CA ASP A 36 16.09 7.79 6.62
C ASP A 36 15.84 6.45 5.89
N GLY A 37 14.79 6.35 5.06
CA GLY A 37 14.41 5.15 4.30
C GLY A 37 13.66 4.14 5.16
N TYR A 38 12.32 4.21 5.13
CA TYR A 38 11.46 3.32 5.93
C TYR A 38 11.46 1.86 5.43
N ASP A 39 11.87 1.63 4.19
CA ASP A 39 12.06 0.30 3.61
C ASP A 39 13.08 -0.55 4.39
N ASN A 40 14.08 0.10 5.01
CA ASN A 40 15.05 -0.53 5.91
C ASN A 40 14.42 -1.17 7.15
N TYR A 41 13.25 -0.65 7.56
CA TYR A 41 12.52 -1.07 8.75
C TYR A 41 11.32 -1.96 8.45
N LEU A 42 10.95 -2.12 7.18
CA LEU A 42 9.88 -3.01 6.76
C LEU A 42 10.17 -4.42 7.28
N PHE A 43 9.22 -5.09 7.93
CA PHE A 43 9.40 -6.47 8.44
C PHE A 43 10.65 -6.70 9.30
N HIS A 44 11.18 -5.65 9.97
CA HIS A 44 12.51 -5.66 10.58
C HIS A 44 12.76 -6.88 11.48
N ASP A 45 11.80 -7.21 12.34
CA ASP A 45 11.97 -8.25 13.37
C ASP A 45 11.76 -9.67 12.85
N ILE A 46 11.10 -9.82 11.69
CA ILE A 46 10.84 -11.15 11.10
C ILE A 46 11.76 -11.47 9.93
N ARG A 47 12.29 -10.45 9.22
CA ARG A 47 13.26 -10.63 8.12
C ARG A 47 14.70 -10.82 8.60
N ARG A 48 14.96 -10.70 9.90
CA ARG A 48 16.30 -10.79 10.50
C ARG A 48 16.41 -11.93 11.51
N GLY A 49 17.59 -12.53 11.60
CA GLY A 49 17.96 -13.46 12.66
C GLY A 49 18.25 -12.75 13.98
N ARG A 50 18.50 -13.53 15.04
CA ARG A 50 18.86 -12.99 16.37
C ARG A 50 20.17 -12.19 16.38
N ASP A 51 21.05 -12.49 15.43
CA ASP A 51 22.33 -11.82 15.20
C ASP A 51 22.20 -10.58 14.28
N GLY A 52 20.99 -10.26 13.81
CA GLY A 52 20.70 -9.13 12.93
C GLY A 52 20.89 -9.41 11.43
N THR A 53 21.39 -10.60 11.06
CA THR A 53 21.57 -11.02 9.66
C THR A 53 20.24 -11.19 8.94
N LEU A 54 20.19 -10.96 7.63
CA LEU A 54 18.98 -11.19 6.85
C LEU A 54 18.71 -12.69 6.72
N ARG A 55 17.46 -13.07 6.98
CA ARG A 55 16.98 -14.44 6.85
C ARG A 55 16.81 -14.82 5.38
N ALA A 56 17.61 -15.78 4.90
CA ALA A 56 17.55 -16.24 3.50
C ALA A 56 16.21 -16.89 3.13
N ASP A 57 15.47 -17.40 4.11
CA ASP A 57 14.15 -18.01 3.93
C ASP A 57 13.00 -16.98 3.88
N PHE A 58 13.29 -15.69 4.09
CA PHE A 58 12.27 -14.65 4.03
C PHE A 58 12.13 -14.10 2.60
N PRO A 59 10.94 -14.14 1.97
CA PRO A 59 10.77 -13.81 0.55
C PRO A 59 11.28 -12.43 0.13
N LEU A 60 11.19 -11.41 1.00
CA LEU A 60 11.69 -10.06 0.68
C LEU A 60 13.23 -9.95 0.68
N ASN A 61 13.93 -10.95 1.20
CA ASN A 61 15.39 -11.03 1.19
C ASN A 61 15.92 -11.85 0.01
N ASP A 62 15.04 -12.54 -0.73
CA ASP A 62 15.43 -13.31 -1.89
C ASP A 62 15.70 -12.35 -3.07
N PRO A 63 16.91 -12.40 -3.66
CA PRO A 63 17.27 -11.52 -4.77
C PRO A 63 16.37 -11.71 -6.00
N CYS A 64 15.71 -12.85 -6.17
CA CYS A 64 14.80 -13.11 -7.28
C CYS A 64 13.57 -12.18 -7.25
N TYR A 65 13.21 -11.66 -6.08
CA TYR A 65 12.10 -10.73 -5.91
C TYR A 65 12.55 -9.31 -5.52
N ALA A 66 13.84 -8.99 -5.68
CA ALA A 66 14.41 -7.72 -5.23
C ALA A 66 13.63 -6.49 -5.75
N ASP A 67 13.19 -6.52 -7.01
CA ASP A 67 12.47 -5.41 -7.64
C ASP A 67 10.97 -5.71 -7.87
N ALA A 68 10.44 -6.79 -7.29
CA ALA A 68 9.05 -7.18 -7.46
C ALA A 68 8.11 -6.19 -6.72
N PRO A 69 7.22 -5.48 -7.43
CA PRO A 69 6.38 -4.42 -6.85
C PRO A 69 5.04 -4.94 -6.32
N ILE A 70 4.79 -6.25 -6.40
CA ILE A 70 3.54 -6.86 -5.95
C ILE A 70 3.84 -7.80 -4.79
N LEU A 71 3.15 -7.62 -3.67
CA LEU A 71 3.23 -8.53 -2.52
C LEU A 71 1.95 -9.37 -2.45
N VAL A 72 2.07 -10.69 -2.31
CA VAL A 72 0.92 -11.58 -2.12
C VAL A 72 0.97 -12.14 -0.71
N ALA A 73 0.05 -11.72 0.14
CA ALA A 73 -0.02 -12.07 1.55
C ALA A 73 -1.26 -12.92 1.87
N ASP A 74 -1.26 -13.50 3.07
CA ASP A 74 -2.40 -14.28 3.58
C ASP A 74 -3.39 -13.37 4.33
N ARG A 75 -4.46 -13.96 4.86
CA ARG A 75 -5.58 -13.28 5.52
C ARG A 75 -5.13 -12.33 6.62
N ASN A 76 -5.94 -11.28 6.83
CA ASN A 76 -5.78 -10.27 7.86
C ASN A 76 -4.45 -9.52 7.78
N PHE A 77 -4.07 -9.10 6.57
CA PHE A 77 -2.85 -8.32 6.35
C PHE A 77 -3.03 -6.86 6.79
N GLY A 78 -2.03 -6.31 7.49
CA GLY A 78 -2.08 -4.96 8.06
C GLY A 78 -3.09 -4.83 9.21
N GLY A 79 -3.34 -5.91 9.94
CA GLY A 79 -4.19 -5.89 11.13
C GLY A 79 -3.59 -5.08 12.28
N GLY A 80 -4.36 -4.89 13.35
CA GLY A 80 -3.89 -4.26 14.60
C GLY A 80 -3.97 -2.73 14.61
N SER A 81 -2.99 -2.08 15.21
CA SER A 81 -3.03 -0.64 15.49
C SER A 81 -2.96 0.23 14.22
N SER A 82 -3.64 1.38 14.24
CA SER A 82 -3.54 2.38 13.16
C SER A 82 -2.11 2.92 13.05
N ARG A 83 -1.43 2.60 11.95
CA ARG A 83 -0.07 3.08 11.66
C ARG A 83 0.10 3.29 10.17
N GLU A 84 -0.02 4.54 9.74
CA GLU A 84 0.18 4.92 8.34
C GLU A 84 1.62 4.64 7.88
N GLY A 85 2.60 4.76 8.78
CA GLY A 85 4.00 4.44 8.52
C GLY A 85 4.24 3.00 8.02
N ALA A 86 3.38 2.04 8.38
CA ALA A 86 3.47 0.67 7.84
C ALA A 86 3.25 0.63 6.32
N VAL A 87 2.36 1.49 5.80
CA VAL A 87 2.16 1.66 4.35
C VAL A 87 3.37 2.34 3.72
N TYR A 88 3.95 3.36 4.37
CA TYR A 88 5.14 4.04 3.87
C TYR A 88 6.30 3.08 3.69
N ALA A 89 6.52 2.17 4.64
CA ALA A 89 7.58 1.16 4.55
C ALA A 89 7.40 0.21 3.34
N LEU A 90 6.16 -0.11 2.96
CA LEU A 90 5.86 -0.89 1.75
C LEU A 90 6.10 -0.06 0.47
N VAL A 91 5.59 1.17 0.43
CA VAL A 91 5.72 2.06 -0.73
C VAL A 91 7.19 2.44 -0.97
N ASP A 92 7.93 2.78 0.09
CA ASP A 92 9.36 3.13 0.01
C ASP A 92 10.20 1.92 -0.40
N ARG A 93 9.76 0.68 -0.10
CA ARG A 93 10.35 -0.56 -0.61
C ARG A 93 10.10 -0.77 -2.12
N GLY A 94 9.19 0.00 -2.72
CA GLY A 94 8.78 -0.13 -4.12
C GLY A 94 7.52 -0.99 -4.33
N ILE A 95 6.83 -1.39 -3.26
CA ILE A 95 5.58 -2.15 -3.39
C ILE A 95 4.46 -1.21 -3.84
N ARG A 96 3.81 -1.58 -4.94
CA ARG A 96 2.72 -0.85 -5.58
C ARG A 96 1.36 -1.50 -5.33
N ALA A 97 1.31 -2.81 -5.11
CA ALA A 97 0.09 -3.53 -4.80
C ALA A 97 0.32 -4.62 -3.75
N VAL A 98 -0.68 -4.84 -2.89
CA VAL A 98 -0.74 -6.01 -2.00
C VAL A 98 -2.01 -6.79 -2.32
N ILE A 99 -1.87 -8.10 -2.53
CA ILE A 99 -2.99 -9.01 -2.76
C ILE A 99 -3.13 -9.89 -1.51
N ALA A 100 -4.32 -9.97 -0.93
CA ALA A 100 -4.60 -10.85 0.20
C ALA A 100 -6.08 -11.23 0.27
N PRO A 101 -6.46 -12.29 1.00
CA PRO A 101 -7.86 -12.62 1.26
C PRO A 101 -8.61 -11.54 2.04
N SER A 102 -7.92 -10.88 2.97
CA SER A 102 -8.50 -9.81 3.78
C SER A 102 -7.42 -8.90 4.34
N PHE A 103 -7.84 -7.69 4.71
CA PHE A 103 -6.98 -6.63 5.25
C PHE A 103 -7.59 -6.07 6.53
N GLY A 104 -6.76 -5.50 7.41
CA GLY A 104 -7.25 -4.57 8.43
C GLY A 104 -7.83 -3.31 7.78
N ASP A 105 -9.02 -2.88 8.19
CA ASP A 105 -9.75 -1.80 7.52
C ASP A 105 -9.00 -0.46 7.49
N ILE A 106 -8.32 -0.14 8.59
CA ILE A 106 -7.52 1.08 8.71
C ILE A 106 -6.31 1.01 7.77
N PHE A 107 -5.62 -0.13 7.72
CA PHE A 107 -4.51 -0.33 6.79
C PHE A 107 -4.98 -0.23 5.34
N TYR A 108 -6.12 -0.85 5.00
CA TYR A 108 -6.71 -0.78 3.66
C TYR A 108 -6.96 0.67 3.23
N SER A 109 -7.57 1.48 4.12
CA SER A 109 -7.80 2.91 3.85
C SER A 109 -6.50 3.67 3.66
N ASN A 110 -5.55 3.52 4.58
CA ASN A 110 -4.23 4.18 4.50
C ASN A 110 -3.44 3.77 3.26
N ALA A 111 -3.55 2.52 2.82
CA ALA A 111 -2.90 2.02 1.61
C ALA A 111 -3.34 2.82 0.38
N THR A 112 -4.66 2.91 0.16
CA THR A 112 -5.22 3.63 -1.00
C THR A 112 -4.84 5.12 -1.02
N LYS A 113 -4.84 5.77 0.15
CA LYS A 113 -4.44 7.18 0.29
C LYS A 113 -2.98 7.46 -0.04
N ASN A 114 -2.13 6.44 0.05
CA ASN A 114 -0.69 6.55 -0.13
C ASN A 114 -0.16 5.87 -1.39
N GLY A 115 -1.04 5.58 -2.37
CA GLY A 115 -0.63 5.05 -3.66
C GLY A 115 -0.32 3.56 -3.67
N LEU A 116 -0.70 2.84 -2.61
CA LEU A 116 -0.63 1.39 -2.53
C LEU A 116 -2.01 0.81 -2.84
N LEU A 117 -2.10 -0.13 -3.79
CA LEU A 117 -3.35 -0.79 -4.15
C LEU A 117 -3.55 -2.09 -3.34
N PRO A 118 -4.42 -2.13 -2.32
CA PRO A 118 -4.82 -3.37 -1.65
C PRO A 118 -5.92 -4.08 -2.45
N ILE A 119 -5.69 -5.34 -2.81
CA ILE A 119 -6.59 -6.16 -3.61
C ILE A 119 -7.07 -7.36 -2.79
N ARG A 120 -8.38 -7.44 -2.57
CA ARG A 120 -9.02 -8.59 -1.94
C ARG A 120 -9.34 -9.65 -3.00
N LEU A 121 -8.81 -10.87 -2.83
CA LEU A 121 -9.13 -12.02 -3.69
C LEU A 121 -9.46 -13.25 -2.84
N PRO A 122 -10.28 -14.19 -3.34
CA PRO A 122 -10.50 -15.48 -2.69
C PRO A 122 -9.19 -16.24 -2.42
N ILE A 123 -9.12 -16.99 -1.33
CA ILE A 123 -7.90 -17.70 -0.89
C ILE A 123 -7.40 -18.69 -1.94
N ASP A 124 -8.28 -19.37 -2.67
CA ASP A 124 -7.92 -20.30 -3.74
C ASP A 124 -7.18 -19.59 -4.89
N ILE A 125 -7.54 -18.34 -5.18
CA ILE A 125 -6.81 -17.53 -6.16
C ILE A 125 -5.45 -17.12 -5.60
N VAL A 126 -5.39 -16.66 -4.35
CA VAL A 126 -4.15 -16.29 -3.66
C VAL A 126 -3.15 -17.45 -3.64
N GLU A 127 -3.60 -18.66 -3.30
CA GLU A 127 -2.79 -19.88 -3.32
C GLU A 127 -2.24 -20.20 -4.72
N ARG A 128 -3.06 -20.00 -5.76
CA ARG A 128 -2.59 -20.14 -7.15
C ARG A 128 -1.51 -19.11 -7.50
N ILE A 129 -1.62 -17.87 -7.02
CA ILE A 129 -0.57 -16.86 -7.25
C ILE A 129 0.73 -17.27 -6.56
N TRP A 130 0.67 -17.74 -5.31
CA TRP A 130 1.85 -18.24 -4.60
C TRP A 130 2.51 -19.38 -5.34
N ALA A 131 1.75 -20.40 -5.75
CA ALA A 131 2.30 -21.55 -6.46
C ALA A 131 3.01 -21.14 -7.76
N ILE A 132 2.48 -20.15 -8.49
CA ILE A 132 3.11 -19.64 -9.71
C ILE A 132 4.39 -18.86 -9.40
N ALA A 133 4.34 -17.94 -8.44
CA ALA A 133 5.50 -17.11 -8.07
C ALA A 133 6.65 -17.91 -7.45
N GLU A 134 6.35 -19.03 -6.79
CA GLU A 134 7.34 -19.97 -6.24
C GLU A 134 7.93 -20.88 -7.31
N ALA A 135 7.13 -21.31 -8.29
CA ALA A 135 7.60 -22.15 -9.39
C ALA A 135 8.44 -21.37 -10.40
N ASP A 136 8.09 -20.12 -10.66
CA ASP A 136 8.82 -19.20 -11.53
C ASP A 136 8.78 -17.78 -10.92
N PRO A 137 9.84 -17.37 -10.20
CA PRO A 137 9.95 -16.04 -9.62
C PRO A 137 9.87 -14.87 -10.62
N SER A 138 10.02 -15.14 -11.92
CA SER A 138 9.91 -14.13 -12.99
C SER A 138 8.52 -14.07 -13.62
N ALA A 139 7.62 -14.99 -13.25
CA ALA A 139 6.29 -15.09 -13.84
C ALA A 139 5.50 -13.78 -13.64
N PRO A 140 5.01 -13.16 -14.73
CA PRO A 140 4.33 -11.88 -14.64
C PRO A 140 2.89 -12.04 -14.13
N LEU A 141 2.54 -11.20 -13.15
CA LEU A 141 1.18 -10.93 -12.74
C LEU A 141 0.75 -9.57 -13.29
N THR A 142 -0.39 -9.51 -13.97
CA THR A 142 -0.93 -8.23 -14.47
C THR A 142 -2.10 -7.78 -13.60
N ILE A 143 -2.03 -6.55 -13.10
CA ILE A 143 -3.11 -5.87 -12.37
C ILE A 143 -3.57 -4.70 -13.24
N ASP A 144 -4.85 -4.63 -13.57
CA ASP A 144 -5.46 -3.50 -14.25
C ASP A 144 -6.48 -2.85 -13.33
N LEU A 145 -6.17 -1.64 -12.85
CA LEU A 145 -7.06 -0.89 -11.94
C LEU A 145 -8.29 -0.33 -12.66
N ALA A 146 -8.16 0.02 -13.94
CA ALA A 146 -9.28 0.56 -14.70
C ALA A 146 -10.35 -0.53 -14.94
N ALA A 147 -9.92 -1.72 -15.34
CA ALA A 147 -10.78 -2.89 -15.52
C ALA A 147 -11.12 -3.60 -14.20
N GLN A 148 -10.38 -3.31 -13.13
CA GLN A 148 -10.45 -3.99 -11.82
C GLN A 148 -10.21 -5.49 -11.92
N THR A 149 -9.12 -5.88 -12.60
CA THR A 149 -8.77 -7.29 -12.82
C THR A 149 -7.34 -7.62 -12.44
N VAL A 150 -7.13 -8.86 -11.99
CA VAL A 150 -5.82 -9.50 -11.82
C VAL A 150 -5.74 -10.68 -12.78
N ARG A 151 -4.67 -10.76 -13.57
CA ARG A 151 -4.44 -11.83 -14.53
C ARG A 151 -3.10 -12.51 -14.29
N LEU A 152 -3.17 -13.83 -14.10
CA LEU A 152 -2.05 -14.75 -13.92
C LEU A 152 -1.58 -15.25 -15.30
N ALA A 153 -0.49 -14.71 -15.84
CA ALA A 153 -0.03 -15.04 -17.19
C ALA A 153 -1.16 -15.01 -18.24
N ASN A 154 -1.47 -16.16 -18.85
CA ASN A 154 -2.51 -16.33 -19.89
C ASN A 154 -3.85 -16.87 -19.36
N ALA A 155 -4.04 -16.95 -18.04
CA ALA A 155 -5.30 -17.37 -17.45
C ALA A 155 -6.40 -16.31 -17.63
N GLU A 156 -7.65 -16.71 -17.42
CA GLU A 156 -8.77 -15.77 -17.35
C GLU A 156 -8.56 -14.71 -16.24
N PRO A 157 -8.87 -13.42 -16.51
CA PRO A 157 -8.76 -12.38 -15.50
C PRO A 157 -9.74 -12.61 -14.35
N VAL A 158 -9.26 -12.41 -13.12
CA VAL A 158 -10.06 -12.44 -11.89
C VAL A 158 -10.43 -11.00 -11.52
N ARG A 159 -11.72 -10.73 -11.34
CA ARG A 159 -12.19 -9.40 -10.94
C ARG A 159 -11.94 -9.16 -9.44
N PHE A 160 -11.58 -7.93 -9.10
CA PHE A 160 -11.55 -7.46 -7.72
C PHE A 160 -12.41 -6.20 -7.54
N GLU A 161 -12.73 -5.87 -6.29
CA GLU A 161 -13.53 -4.69 -5.96
C GLU A 161 -12.68 -3.66 -5.22
N ILE A 162 -12.98 -2.39 -5.49
CA ILE A 162 -12.42 -1.22 -4.81
C ILE A 162 -13.48 -0.11 -4.88
N ASP A 163 -13.53 0.74 -3.86
CA ASP A 163 -14.40 1.90 -3.86
C ASP A 163 -14.10 2.83 -5.06
N ALA A 164 -15.16 3.42 -5.63
CA ALA A 164 -15.06 4.22 -6.84
C ALA A 164 -14.19 5.48 -6.65
N PHE A 165 -14.27 6.10 -5.48
CA PHE A 165 -13.48 7.28 -5.16
C PHE A 165 -12.01 6.93 -4.92
N GLN A 166 -11.74 5.86 -4.14
CA GLN A 166 -10.37 5.35 -3.96
C GLN A 166 -9.73 4.97 -5.30
N ARG A 167 -10.48 4.30 -6.18
CA ARG A 167 -10.04 3.95 -7.54
C ARG A 167 -9.70 5.20 -8.35
N ALA A 168 -10.55 6.22 -8.34
CA ALA A 168 -10.30 7.48 -9.06
C ALA A 168 -9.03 8.17 -8.53
N CYS A 169 -8.87 8.27 -7.22
CA CYS A 169 -7.68 8.85 -6.60
C CYS A 169 -6.40 8.11 -7.03
N LEU A 170 -6.40 6.78 -6.99
CA LEU A 170 -5.26 5.96 -7.44
C LEU A 170 -4.98 6.12 -8.94
N LEU A 171 -6.01 6.15 -9.80
CA LEU A 171 -5.85 6.34 -11.25
C LEU A 171 -5.28 7.72 -11.59
N GLU A 172 -5.71 8.77 -10.87
CA GLU A 172 -5.29 10.15 -11.11
C GLU A 172 -4.03 10.53 -10.33
N GLY A 173 -3.63 9.72 -9.35
CA GLY A 173 -2.50 9.99 -8.46
C GLY A 173 -2.78 11.06 -7.39
N ARG A 174 -4.05 11.36 -7.08
CA ARG A 174 -4.44 12.41 -6.12
C ARG A 174 -4.44 11.91 -4.68
N ASP A 175 -3.71 12.58 -3.80
CA ASP A 175 -3.81 12.36 -2.36
C ASP A 175 -4.74 13.37 -1.65
N ASP A 176 -4.88 13.23 -0.33
CA ASP A 176 -5.76 14.09 0.49
C ASP A 176 -5.35 15.58 0.42
N ILE A 177 -4.06 15.87 0.16
CA ILE A 177 -3.58 17.25 -0.03
C ILE A 177 -4.05 17.76 -1.38
N ASP A 178 -3.87 16.98 -2.45
CA ASP A 178 -4.33 17.34 -3.79
C ASP A 178 -5.85 17.59 -3.83
N LEU A 179 -6.62 16.75 -3.14
CA LEU A 179 -8.06 16.90 -3.01
C LEU A 179 -8.45 18.20 -2.30
N THR A 180 -7.72 18.57 -1.24
CA THR A 180 -7.94 19.83 -0.53
C THR A 180 -7.57 21.03 -1.38
N LEU A 181 -6.44 20.96 -2.10
CA LEU A 181 -5.95 22.01 -2.98
C LEU A 181 -6.88 22.24 -4.18
N ALA A 182 -7.61 21.22 -4.63
CA ALA A 182 -8.67 21.37 -5.65
C ALA A 182 -9.79 22.34 -5.22
N HIS A 183 -9.92 22.64 -3.92
CA HIS A 183 -10.87 23.59 -3.37
C HIS A 183 -10.26 24.95 -2.97
N ALA A 184 -9.00 25.23 -3.32
CA ALA A 184 -8.29 26.43 -2.88
C ALA A 184 -9.05 27.74 -3.14
N ASP A 185 -9.66 27.91 -4.33
CA ASP A 185 -10.42 29.11 -4.67
C ASP A 185 -11.70 29.25 -3.84
N ALA A 186 -12.39 28.14 -3.58
CA ALA A 186 -13.60 28.12 -2.76
C ALA A 186 -13.27 28.43 -1.29
N ILE A 187 -12.16 27.88 -0.78
CA ILE A 187 -11.64 28.18 0.56
C ILE A 187 -11.31 29.67 0.67
N SER A 188 -10.56 30.22 -0.29
CA SER A 188 -10.19 31.65 -0.32
C SER A 188 -11.41 32.58 -0.38
N SER A 189 -12.40 32.23 -1.20
CA SER A 189 -13.66 32.97 -1.31
C SER A 189 -14.45 32.96 0.00
N PHE A 190 -14.53 31.80 0.65
CA PHE A 190 -15.16 31.67 1.96
C PHE A 190 -14.44 32.49 3.03
N GLU A 191 -13.11 32.40 3.12
CA GLU A 191 -12.30 33.13 4.10
C GLU A 191 -12.44 34.65 3.96
N THR A 192 -12.49 35.15 2.72
CA THR A 192 -12.69 36.57 2.42
C THR A 192 -14.07 37.03 2.92
N SER A 193 -15.12 36.26 2.64
CA SER A 193 -16.49 36.56 3.07
C SER A 193 -16.66 36.46 4.60
N ASP A 194 -16.06 35.43 5.21
CA ASP A 194 -16.11 35.22 6.67
C ASP A 194 -15.42 36.36 7.42
N ARG A 195 -14.23 36.78 6.97
CA ARG A 195 -13.50 37.91 7.57
C ARG A 195 -14.29 39.22 7.48
N ALA A 196 -15.00 39.43 6.37
CA ALA A 196 -15.83 40.62 6.18
C ALA A 196 -17.05 40.63 7.12
N SER A 197 -17.68 39.47 7.33
CA SER A 197 -18.92 39.31 8.12
C SER A 197 -18.68 39.14 9.62
N ARG A 198 -17.54 38.59 10.04
CA ARG A 198 -17.17 38.32 11.43
C ARG A 198 -15.89 39.04 11.84
N ARG A 199 -15.86 40.36 11.62
CA ARG A 199 -14.67 41.21 11.89
C ARG A 199 -14.09 41.08 13.29
N TRP A 200 -14.92 40.74 14.28
CA TRP A 200 -14.53 40.52 15.68
C TRP A 200 -13.64 39.28 15.90
N ARG A 201 -13.49 38.38 14.91
CA ARG A 201 -12.60 37.21 14.98
C ARG A 201 -11.14 37.53 14.64
N ALA A 202 -10.87 38.61 13.92
CA ALA A 202 -9.50 38.95 13.59
C ALA A 202 -8.79 39.47 14.85
N PRO A 203 -7.59 38.97 15.21
CA PRO A 203 -6.82 39.55 16.30
C PRO A 203 -6.60 41.03 16.00
N SER A 204 -6.79 41.87 17.02
CA SER A 204 -6.48 43.31 16.92
C SER A 204 -5.00 43.44 16.55
N ALA A 205 -4.73 44.23 15.50
CA ALA A 205 -3.37 44.58 15.09
C ALA A 205 -2.68 45.42 16.17
#